data_AF-A0A1G1EC32-F1
#
_entry.id   AF-A0A1G1EC32-F1
#
_cell.length_a   1.000
_cell.length_b   1.000
_cell.length_c   1.000
_cell.angle_alpha   90.00
_cell.angle_beta   90.00
_cell.angle_gamma   90.00
#
_symmetry.space_group_name_H-M   'P 1'
#
loop_
_entity.id
_entity.type
_entity.pdbx_description
1 polymer ?
#
loop_
_entity_poly.entity_id
_entity_poly.type
_entity_poly.pdbx_seq_one_letter_code
_entity_poly.pdbx_strand_id
1 'polypeptide(L)'
;MESGIKKKSTRFPTVYFLFSQYLFVYLLFAQQLSPPPEGLEKQKPPKELKLTSILYELAISPDRENFAKNHNIFLQEGKVRVFIYMDPSSTKLDRSKLVKSLNIDIEKTSNNLLRALVPIDKLIPLSKEPIIWSISLPDKPTKP
;
A
#
# COMPACT_ATOMS: atom_id res chain seq x y z
N MET A 1 -82.03 -23.88 -4.74
CA MET A 1 -81.22 -22.81 -5.35
C MET A 1 -79.97 -22.62 -4.50
N GLU A 2 -78.84 -22.50 -5.18
CA GLU A 2 -77.44 -22.40 -4.73
C GLU A 2 -77.24 -21.60 -3.42
N SER A 3 -76.24 -21.85 -2.59
CA SER A 3 -74.82 -21.81 -2.95
C SER A 3 -73.96 -22.34 -1.79
N GLY A 4 -73.01 -23.21 -2.12
CA GLY A 4 -72.02 -23.74 -1.19
C GLY A 4 -70.85 -22.76 -0.98
N ILE A 5 -70.45 -22.56 0.28
CA ILE A 5 -69.25 -21.77 0.61
C ILE A 5 -68.18 -22.69 1.22
N LYS A 6 -67.24 -23.09 0.36
CA LYS A 6 -65.96 -23.72 0.72
C LYS A 6 -65.13 -22.77 1.57
N LYS A 7 -64.89 -23.08 2.85
CA LYS A 7 -63.83 -22.42 3.63
C LYS A 7 -62.46 -23.03 3.29
N LYS A 8 -61.60 -22.19 2.71
CA LYS A 8 -60.23 -22.54 2.29
C LYS A 8 -59.31 -22.66 3.51
N SER A 9 -58.62 -23.79 3.59
CA SER A 9 -57.54 -24.11 4.53
C SER A 9 -56.37 -23.14 4.34
N THR A 10 -56.03 -22.39 5.39
CA THR A 10 -54.89 -21.47 5.42
C THR A 10 -53.70 -22.20 6.03
N ARG A 11 -52.85 -22.81 5.20
CA ARG A 11 -51.49 -23.19 5.58
C ARG A 11 -50.55 -22.10 5.11
N PHE A 12 -50.10 -21.25 6.03
CA PHE A 12 -48.99 -20.35 5.79
C PHE A 12 -47.69 -21.17 5.74
N PRO A 13 -46.91 -21.14 4.63
CA PRO A 13 -45.64 -21.84 4.59
C PRO A 13 -44.56 -21.06 5.34
N THR A 14 -44.03 -21.69 6.37
CA THR A 14 -42.90 -21.36 7.23
C THR A 14 -41.58 -21.33 6.44
N VAL A 15 -41.47 -20.50 5.40
CA VAL A 15 -40.28 -20.47 4.52
C VAL A 15 -39.61 -19.10 4.47
N TYR A 16 -40.29 -18.03 4.89
CA TYR A 16 -39.75 -16.66 4.79
C TYR A 16 -38.75 -16.27 5.88
N PHE A 17 -38.53 -17.10 6.92
CA PHE A 17 -37.75 -16.66 8.09
C PHE A 17 -36.23 -16.90 8.00
N LEU A 18 -35.74 -17.67 7.02
CA LEU A 18 -34.30 -18.01 6.95
C LEU A 18 -33.51 -17.24 5.88
N PHE A 19 -34.18 -16.57 4.94
CA PHE A 19 -33.50 -15.80 3.89
C PHE A 19 -33.11 -14.37 4.30
N SER A 20 -33.68 -13.84 5.39
CA SER A 20 -33.43 -12.46 5.83
C SER A 20 -32.05 -12.25 6.48
N GLN A 21 -31.34 -13.31 6.87
CA GLN A 21 -30.04 -13.18 7.55
C GLN A 21 -28.85 -13.12 6.58
N TYR A 22 -29.00 -13.62 5.34
CA TYR A 22 -27.92 -13.59 4.34
C TYR A 22 -27.85 -12.28 3.55
N LEU A 23 -28.95 -11.53 3.46
CA LEU A 23 -28.96 -10.26 2.74
C LEU A 23 -28.19 -9.16 3.49
N PHE A 24 -28.13 -9.22 4.82
CA PHE A 24 -27.48 -8.19 5.64
C PHE A 24 -25.93 -8.25 5.54
N VAL A 25 -25.35 -9.44 5.32
CA VAL A 25 -23.90 -9.59 5.19
C VAL A 25 -23.39 -9.03 3.85
N TYR A 26 -24.18 -9.17 2.77
CA TYR A 26 -23.82 -8.60 1.46
C TYR A 26 -23.80 -7.07 1.46
N LEU A 27 -24.71 -6.45 2.21
CA LEU A 27 -24.82 -4.99 2.26
C LEU A 27 -23.67 -4.35 3.06
N LEU A 28 -23.09 -5.07 4.03
CA LEU A 28 -21.92 -4.60 4.77
C LEU A 28 -20.64 -4.65 3.92
N PHE A 29 -20.47 -5.65 3.06
CA PHE A 29 -19.31 -5.73 2.16
C PHE A 29 -19.36 -4.69 1.03
N ALA A 30 -20.55 -4.30 0.56
CA ALA A 30 -20.69 -3.32 -0.51
C ALA A 30 -20.24 -1.90 -0.11
N GLN A 31 -20.24 -1.56 1.18
CA GLN A 31 -19.75 -0.26 1.65
C GLN A 31 -18.22 -0.15 1.66
N GLN A 32 -17.48 -1.26 1.55
CA GLN A 32 -16.02 -1.24 1.61
C GLN A 32 -15.35 -1.07 0.23
N LEU A 33 -16.12 -1.14 -0.86
CA LEU A 33 -15.69 -0.71 -2.19
C LEU A 33 -16.04 0.77 -2.39
N SER A 34 -15.44 1.65 -1.58
CA SER A 34 -15.33 3.05 -1.99
C SER A 34 -14.71 3.07 -3.40
N PRO A 35 -15.32 3.77 -4.38
CA PRO A 35 -14.74 3.87 -5.71
C PRO A 35 -13.29 4.34 -5.59
N PRO A 36 -12.35 3.77 -6.37
CA PRO A 36 -10.96 4.24 -6.35
C PRO A 36 -11.00 5.75 -6.56
N PRO A 37 -10.31 6.56 -5.73
CA PRO A 37 -10.37 8.00 -5.83
C PRO A 37 -10.03 8.40 -7.27
N GLU A 38 -11.04 8.94 -7.95
CA GLU A 38 -10.98 9.35 -9.34
C GLU A 38 -10.05 10.56 -9.41
N GLY A 39 -8.80 10.32 -9.79
CA GLY A 39 -7.77 11.35 -9.88
C GLY A 39 -6.45 10.99 -9.21
N LEU A 40 -5.74 9.97 -9.72
CA LEU A 40 -4.29 9.92 -9.58
C LEU A 40 -3.68 11.00 -10.48
N GLU A 41 -3.94 12.28 -10.17
CA GLU A 41 -3.06 13.33 -10.65
C GLU A 41 -1.66 12.98 -10.15
N LYS A 42 -0.67 12.94 -11.06
CA LYS A 42 0.73 12.69 -10.70
C LYS A 42 1.15 13.71 -9.65
N GLN A 43 1.11 13.30 -8.38
CA GLN A 43 1.44 14.18 -7.28
C GLN A 43 2.95 14.38 -7.29
N LYS A 44 3.40 15.56 -7.69
CA LYS A 44 4.81 15.92 -7.56
C LYS A 44 5.17 15.86 -6.08
N PRO A 45 6.30 15.26 -5.71
CA PRO A 45 6.75 15.27 -4.33
C PRO A 45 6.91 16.74 -3.87
N PRO A 46 6.55 17.07 -2.62
CA PRO A 46 6.94 18.34 -2.01
C PRO A 46 8.45 18.56 -2.22
N LYS A 47 8.85 19.79 -2.56
CA LYS A 47 10.27 20.13 -2.86
C LYS A 47 11.25 19.72 -1.76
N GLU A 48 10.77 19.54 -0.54
CA GLU A 48 11.55 19.16 0.64
C GLU A 48 11.90 17.67 0.71
N LEU A 49 11.19 16.82 -0.04
CA LEU A 49 11.40 15.38 0.00
C LEU A 49 12.50 14.95 -0.96
N LYS A 50 13.45 14.17 -0.44
CA LYS A 50 14.60 13.63 -1.18
C LYS A 50 14.25 12.34 -1.96
N LEU A 51 13.01 12.22 -2.41
CA LEU A 51 12.45 11.05 -3.12
C LEU A 51 12.20 11.37 -4.59
N THR A 52 12.33 10.37 -5.46
CA THR A 52 11.82 10.48 -6.82
C THR A 52 10.29 10.52 -6.85
N SER A 53 9.70 11.08 -7.91
CA SER A 53 8.22 11.16 -8.06
C SER A 53 7.56 9.80 -7.92
N ILE A 54 8.12 8.78 -8.57
CA ILE A 54 7.58 7.42 -8.55
C ILE A 54 7.62 6.81 -7.14
N LEU A 55 8.69 7.07 -6.35
CA LEU A 55 8.78 6.58 -4.97
C LEU A 55 7.81 7.31 -4.04
N TYR A 56 7.59 8.61 -4.28
CA TYR A 56 6.61 9.37 -3.53
C TYR A 56 5.19 8.88 -3.82
N GLU A 57 4.85 8.72 -5.10
CA GLU A 57 3.57 8.15 -5.55
C GLU A 57 3.34 6.75 -4.98
N LEU A 58 4.37 5.89 -4.96
CA LEU A 58 4.30 4.58 -4.31
C LEU A 58 4.00 4.70 -2.81
N ALA A 59 4.62 5.65 -2.10
CA ALA A 59 4.45 5.81 -0.66
C ALA A 59 3.01 6.23 -0.27
N ILE A 60 2.36 7.03 -1.12
CA ILE A 60 1.01 7.54 -0.90
C ILE A 60 -0.09 6.73 -1.61
N SER A 61 0.28 5.77 -2.46
CA SER A 61 -0.68 4.95 -3.20
C SER A 61 -1.53 4.11 -2.24
N PRO A 62 -2.87 4.06 -2.41
CA PRO A 62 -3.72 3.18 -1.64
C PRO A 62 -3.52 1.69 -2.00
N ASP A 63 -3.11 1.41 -3.23
CA ASP A 63 -2.80 0.06 -3.73
C ASP A 63 -1.33 0.02 -4.18
N ARG A 64 -0.45 -0.31 -3.24
CA ARG A 64 1.01 -0.22 -3.39
C ARG A 64 1.54 -1.37 -4.22
N GLU A 65 0.96 -2.55 -4.06
CA GLU A 65 1.33 -3.77 -4.77
C GLU A 65 1.03 -3.67 -6.25
N ASN A 66 -0.17 -3.20 -6.64
CA ASN A 66 -0.48 -3.00 -8.05
C ASN A 66 0.29 -1.83 -8.65
N PHE A 67 0.48 -0.73 -7.91
CA PHE A 67 1.35 0.35 -8.35
C PHE A 67 2.78 -0.14 -8.64
N ALA A 68 3.38 -0.90 -7.71
CA ALA A 68 4.72 -1.43 -7.87
C ALA A 68 4.84 -2.33 -9.12
N LYS A 69 3.87 -3.22 -9.35
CA LYS A 69 3.83 -4.07 -10.56
C LYS A 69 3.76 -3.25 -11.85
N ASN A 70 2.84 -2.28 -11.90
CA ASN A 70 2.63 -1.43 -13.09
C ASN A 70 3.88 -0.60 -13.42
N HIS A 71 4.65 -0.21 -12.39
CA HIS A 71 5.87 0.58 -12.53
C HIS A 71 7.17 -0.26 -12.50
N ASN A 72 7.09 -1.60 -12.56
CA ASN A 72 8.22 -2.53 -12.50
C ASN A 72 9.15 -2.31 -11.28
N ILE A 73 8.56 -1.93 -10.14
CA ILE A 73 9.25 -1.70 -8.88
C ILE A 73 9.36 -3.03 -8.12
N PHE A 74 10.55 -3.33 -7.62
CA PHE A 74 10.75 -4.49 -6.77
C PHE A 74 10.15 -4.23 -5.37
N LEU A 75 9.15 -5.03 -5.01
CA LEU A 75 8.46 -4.97 -3.74
C LEU A 75 8.42 -6.38 -3.13
N GLN A 76 8.94 -6.52 -1.92
CA GLN A 76 8.98 -7.76 -1.17
C GLN A 76 8.55 -7.48 0.26
N GLU A 77 7.50 -8.16 0.73
CA GLU A 77 7.04 -8.07 2.13
C GLU A 77 6.79 -6.62 2.59
N GLY A 78 6.21 -5.78 1.73
CA GLY A 78 5.95 -4.37 2.02
C GLY A 78 7.20 -3.47 2.03
N LYS A 79 8.35 -3.98 1.60
CA LYS A 79 9.60 -3.25 1.45
C LYS A 79 9.91 -3.03 -0.03
N VAL A 80 10.43 -1.86 -0.35
CA VAL A 80 10.88 -1.50 -1.70
C VAL A 80 12.40 -1.47 -1.76
N ARG A 81 12.96 -1.99 -2.84
CA ARG A 81 14.41 -1.90 -3.12
C ARG A 81 14.75 -0.52 -3.65
N VAL A 82 15.64 0.18 -2.96
CA VAL A 82 16.07 1.55 -3.32
C VAL A 82 17.57 1.72 -3.20
N PHE A 83 18.06 2.72 -3.92
CA PHE A 83 19.38 3.32 -3.72
C PHE A 83 19.25 4.55 -2.85
N ILE A 84 20.06 4.62 -1.80
CA ILE A 84 20.10 5.72 -0.86
C ILE A 84 21.49 6.35 -0.93
N TYR A 85 21.54 7.59 -1.41
CA TYR A 85 22.74 8.40 -1.39
C TYR A 85 22.80 9.15 -0.07
N MET A 86 23.86 8.92 0.69
CA MET A 86 24.09 9.53 1.99
C MET A 86 25.18 10.60 1.90
N ASP A 87 25.16 11.52 2.85
CA ASP A 87 26.23 12.51 3.00
C ASP A 87 27.58 11.81 3.21
N PRO A 88 28.61 12.04 2.39
CA PRO A 88 29.93 11.44 2.56
C PRO A 88 30.59 11.82 3.89
N SER A 89 30.19 12.94 4.49
CA SER A 89 30.67 13.45 5.79
C SER A 89 30.01 12.76 6.98
N SER A 90 28.91 12.03 6.78
CA SER A 90 28.21 11.33 7.86
C SER A 90 29.02 10.15 8.41
N THR A 91 28.97 9.95 9.73
CA THR A 91 29.75 8.88 10.37
C THR A 91 29.11 7.51 10.14
N LYS A 92 29.92 6.45 10.20
CA LYS A 92 29.42 5.06 10.14
C LYS A 92 28.41 4.77 11.26
N LEU A 93 28.59 5.39 12.43
CA LEU A 93 27.71 5.22 13.58
C LEU A 93 26.32 5.81 13.29
N ASP A 94 26.25 7.04 12.78
CA ASP A 94 24.99 7.70 12.42
C ASP A 94 24.22 6.91 11.36
N ARG A 95 24.93 6.46 10.31
CA ARG A 95 24.35 5.61 9.25
C ARG A 95 23.78 4.31 9.81
N SER A 96 24.51 3.66 10.71
CA SER A 96 24.06 2.41 11.33
C SER A 96 22.85 2.60 12.25
N LYS A 97 22.80 3.72 12.98
CA LYS A 97 21.67 4.08 13.85
C LYS A 97 20.41 4.32 13.01
N LEU A 98 20.55 5.05 11.89
CA LEU A 98 19.47 5.30 10.94
C LEU A 98 18.87 3.99 10.42
N VAL A 99 19.71 3.11 9.87
CA VAL A 99 19.30 1.83 9.29
C VAL A 99 18.53 0.98 10.30
N LYS A 100 19.05 0.89 11.54
CA LYS A 100 18.39 0.15 12.62
C LYS A 100 17.06 0.78 13.04
N SER A 101 17.00 2.10 13.16
CA SER A 101 15.80 2.81 13.61
C SER A 101 14.61 2.67 12.65
N LEU A 102 14.90 2.52 11.35
CA LEU A 102 13.89 2.44 10.30
C LEU A 102 13.66 1.01 9.80
N ASN A 103 14.27 0.01 10.44
CA ASN A 103 14.19 -1.40 10.05
C ASN A 103 14.51 -1.64 8.56
N ILE A 104 15.62 -1.04 8.12
CA ILE A 104 16.09 -1.11 6.73
C ILE A 104 17.02 -2.30 6.58
N ASP A 105 16.76 -3.17 5.60
CA ASP A 105 17.65 -4.29 5.31
C ASP A 105 18.68 -3.89 4.25
N ILE A 106 19.95 -3.98 4.60
CA ILE A 106 21.04 -3.63 3.69
C ILE A 106 21.35 -4.81 2.78
N GLU A 107 21.24 -4.61 1.48
CA GLU A 107 21.67 -5.60 0.48
C GLU A 107 23.13 -5.38 0.09
N LYS A 108 23.52 -4.13 -0.13
CA LYS A 108 24.88 -3.78 -0.56
C LYS A 108 25.25 -2.36 -0.16
N THR A 109 26.48 -2.17 0.28
CA THR A 109 27.02 -0.85 0.64
C THR A 109 28.23 -0.54 -0.23
N SER A 110 28.31 0.69 -0.73
CA SER A 110 29.44 1.20 -1.50
C SER A 110 29.70 2.66 -1.14
N ASN A 111 30.71 2.93 -0.31
CA ASN A 111 31.08 4.28 0.15
C ASN A 111 29.92 5.07 0.76
N ASN A 112 29.31 5.96 -0.01
CA ASN A 112 28.17 6.81 0.36
C ASN A 112 26.83 6.37 -0.27
N LEU A 113 26.84 5.28 -1.03
CA LEU A 113 25.67 4.68 -1.66
C LEU A 113 25.29 3.37 -0.96
N LEU A 114 24.02 3.26 -0.59
CA LEU A 114 23.45 2.07 0.01
C LEU A 114 22.36 1.51 -0.91
N ARG A 115 22.39 0.21 -1.19
CA ARG A 115 21.26 -0.52 -1.73
C ARG A 115 20.58 -1.24 -0.59
N ALA A 116 19.29 -0.99 -0.42
CA ALA A 116 18.55 -1.53 0.71
C ALA A 116 17.08 -1.79 0.38
N LEU A 117 16.47 -2.68 1.15
CA LEU A 117 15.03 -2.86 1.24
C LEU A 117 14.50 -1.97 2.36
N VAL A 118 13.68 -0.99 1.98
CA VAL A 118 13.10 0.00 2.89
C VAL A 118 11.60 -0.23 2.98
N PRO A 119 11.01 -0.34 4.18
CA PRO A 119 9.56 -0.38 4.33
C PRO A 119 8.91 0.84 3.68
N ILE A 120 7.83 0.66 2.92
CA ILE A 120 7.21 1.76 2.15
C ILE A 120 6.76 2.90 3.08
N ASP A 121 6.23 2.57 4.25
CA ASP A 121 5.82 3.54 5.27
C ASP A 121 6.99 4.35 5.85
N LYS A 122 8.23 3.90 5.64
CA LYS A 122 9.44 4.57 6.10
C LYS A 122 10.15 5.38 5.01
N LEU A 123 9.68 5.37 3.77
CA LEU A 123 10.26 6.17 2.67
C LEU A 123 10.21 7.68 2.96
N ILE A 124 9.04 8.18 3.36
CA ILE A 124 8.84 9.60 3.65
C ILE A 124 9.70 10.05 4.85
N PRO A 125 9.68 9.40 6.04
CA PRO A 125 10.55 9.81 7.14
C PRO A 125 12.03 9.68 6.79
N LEU A 126 12.44 8.61 6.08
CA LEU A 126 13.83 8.46 5.60
C LEU A 126 14.27 9.65 4.75
N SER A 127 13.38 10.19 3.91
CA SER A 127 13.70 11.33 3.04
C SER A 127 13.91 12.65 3.77
N LYS A 128 13.44 12.77 5.01
CA LYS A 128 13.59 13.98 5.85
C LYS A 128 14.89 13.99 6.63
N GLU A 129 15.59 12.87 6.68
CA GLU A 129 16.81 12.71 7.46
C GLU A 129 17.94 13.58 6.89
N PRO A 130 18.72 14.29 7.73
CA PRO A 130 19.73 15.23 7.26
C PRO A 130 20.88 14.52 6.53
N ILE A 131 21.21 13.30 6.97
CA ILE A 131 22.31 12.51 6.40
C ILE A 131 21.96 11.87 5.04
N ILE A 132 20.71 11.97 4.59
CA ILE A 132 20.26 11.49 3.28
C ILE A 132 20.34 12.65 2.29
N TRP A 133 20.86 12.39 1.09
CA TRP A 133 20.89 13.36 -0.01
C TRP A 133 19.83 13.05 -1.05
N SER A 134 19.69 11.78 -1.43
CA SER A 134 18.65 11.35 -2.36
C SER A 134 18.33 9.87 -2.21
N ILE A 135 17.10 9.52 -2.58
CA ILE A 135 16.60 8.15 -2.61
C ILE A 135 16.01 7.91 -3.99
N SER A 136 16.50 6.91 -4.70
CA SER A 136 16.08 6.58 -6.06
C SER A 136 15.81 5.08 -6.23
N LEU A 137 15.03 4.76 -7.25
CA LEU A 137 14.83 3.38 -7.67
C LEU A 137 16.08 2.87 -8.41
N PRO A 138 16.35 1.55 -8.35
CA PRO A 138 17.36 0.95 -9.21
C PRO A 138 16.95 1.03 -10.68
N ASP A 139 17.89 1.37 -11.57
CA ASP A 139 17.64 1.55 -13.02
C ASP A 139 17.10 0.29 -13.71
N LYS A 140 17.42 -0.88 -13.15
CA LYS A 140 16.91 -2.16 -13.61
C LYS A 140 16.25 -2.88 -12.44
N PRO A 141 15.07 -3.50 -12.63
CA PRO A 141 14.55 -4.46 -11.68
C PRO A 141 15.62 -5.54 -11.53
N THR A 142 16.26 -5.53 -10.38
CA THR A 142 17.29 -6.52 -10.06
C THR A 142 16.56 -7.80 -9.75
N LYS A 143 16.96 -8.91 -10.38
CA LYS A 143 16.41 -10.23 -10.10
C LYS A 143 16.49 -10.51 -8.58
N PRO A 144 15.51 -11.27 -8.04
CA PRO A 144 15.51 -11.67 -6.63
C PRO A 144 16.82 -12.37 -6.25
#